data_AF-A0A0G0CK33-F1
#
_entry.id   AF-A0A0G0CK33-F1
#
_cell.length_a   1.000
_cell.length_b   1.000
_cell.length_c   1.000
_cell.angle_alpha   90.00
_cell.angle_beta   90.00
_cell.angle_gamma   90.00
#
_symmetry.space_group_name_H-M   'P 1'
#
loop_
_entity.id
_entity.type
_entity.pdbx_description
1 polymer ?
#
loop_
_entity_poly.entity_id
_entity_poly.type
_entity_poly.pdbx_seq_one_letter_code
_entity_poly.pdbx_strand_id
1 'polypeptide(L)'
;MKKYILNKHIRYRKEDGYILVCDCKRLLDYEMPLEYFDLLELFKNGYMYEETNKEVMKELFELRIIEEKGKERGDVREDIFSKLGYDENEFV
;
A
#
# COMPACT_ATOMS: atom_id res chain seq x y z
N MET A 1 11.43 -17.34 -8.72
CA MET A 1 11.70 -15.91 -8.42
C MET A 1 10.40 -15.23 -8.04
N LYS A 2 10.38 -14.49 -6.93
CA LYS A 2 9.17 -13.78 -6.47
C LYS A 2 9.07 -12.46 -7.24
N LYS A 3 8.00 -12.31 -8.02
CA LYS A 3 7.71 -11.10 -8.79
C LYS A 3 6.69 -10.28 -8.02
N TYR A 4 6.97 -9.01 -7.80
CA TYR A 4 6.09 -8.08 -7.11
C TYR A 4 5.47 -7.11 -8.11
N ILE A 5 4.19 -6.79 -7.91
CA ILE A 5 3.45 -5.83 -8.72
C ILE A 5 2.82 -4.79 -7.82
N LEU A 6 2.49 -3.63 -8.39
CA LEU A 6 1.70 -2.64 -7.68
C LEU A 6 0.32 -3.22 -7.38
N ASN A 7 -0.15 -3.08 -6.14
CA ASN A 7 -1.50 -3.52 -5.78
C ASN A 7 -2.52 -2.75 -6.62
N LYS A 8 -3.50 -3.45 -7.19
CA LYS A 8 -4.52 -2.89 -8.10
C LYS A 8 -5.35 -1.75 -7.49
N HIS A 9 -5.42 -1.67 -6.17
CA HIS A 9 -6.15 -0.63 -5.43
C HIS A 9 -5.31 0.62 -5.12
N ILE A 10 -4.01 0.58 -5.44
CA ILE A 10 -3.10 1.69 -5.22
C ILE A 10 -3.16 2.64 -6.42
N ARG A 11 -3.37 3.90 -6.11
CA ARG A 11 -3.18 5.03 -7.03
C ARG A 11 -2.11 5.93 -6.46
N TYR A 12 -1.37 6.61 -7.32
CA TYR A 12 -0.40 7.58 -6.86
C TYR A 12 -0.27 8.72 -7.86
N ARG A 13 0.16 9.87 -7.36
CA ARG A 13 0.49 11.04 -8.18
C ARG A 13 1.67 11.78 -7.56
N LYS A 14 2.43 12.44 -8.42
CA LYS A 14 3.52 13.31 -8.01
C LYS A 14 2.97 14.67 -7.62
N GLU A 15 3.37 15.16 -6.47
CA GLU A 15 3.09 16.50 -5.94
C GLU A 15 4.42 17.27 -5.81
N ASP A 16 4.34 18.55 -5.44
CA ASP A 16 5.54 19.35 -5.19
C ASP A 16 6.25 18.88 -3.92
N GLY A 17 7.40 18.20 -4.09
CA GLY A 17 8.24 17.68 -3.01
C GLY A 17 7.95 16.25 -2.54
N TYR A 18 6.86 15.61 -2.96
CA TYR A 18 6.50 14.26 -2.52
C TYR A 18 5.59 13.52 -3.52
N ILE A 19 5.33 12.24 -3.25
CA ILE A 19 4.37 11.40 -3.96
C ILE A 19 3.21 11.14 -3.01
N LEU A 20 1.99 11.46 -3.44
CA LEU A 20 0.80 11.05 -2.73
C LEU A 20 0.37 9.66 -3.23
N VAL A 21 0.32 8.69 -2.34
CA VAL A 21 -0.10 7.30 -2.62
C VAL A 21 -1.39 7.01 -1.88
N CYS A 22 -2.44 6.63 -2.60
CA CYS A 22 -3.76 6.32 -2.07
C CYS A 22 -4.05 4.82 -2.20
N ASP A 23 -4.39 4.16 -1.10
CA ASP A 23 -5.04 2.85 -1.08
C ASP A 23 -6.57 3.03 -1.09
N CYS A 24 -7.16 2.96 -2.28
CA CYS A 24 -8.59 3.16 -2.47
C CYS A 24 -9.47 2.08 -1.82
N LYS A 25 -8.90 0.93 -1.43
CA LYS A 25 -9.64 -0.13 -0.72
C LYS A 25 -9.71 0.16 0.78
N ARG A 26 -8.63 0.67 1.36
CA ARG A 26 -8.52 0.96 2.81
C ARG A 26 -8.87 2.40 3.16
N LEU A 27 -9.02 3.27 2.16
CA LEU A 27 -9.20 4.71 2.33
C LEU A 27 -8.06 5.34 3.15
N LEU A 28 -6.83 4.94 2.82
CA LEU A 28 -5.61 5.45 3.45
C LEU A 28 -4.75 6.14 2.41
N ASP A 29 -4.20 7.29 2.81
CA ASP A 29 -3.24 8.04 2.02
C ASP A 29 -1.87 8.04 2.71
N TYR A 30 -0.82 7.96 1.91
CA TYR A 30 0.57 7.98 2.33
C TYR A 30 1.31 9.04 1.53
N GLU A 31 2.17 9.79 2.23
CA GLU A 31 3.15 10.65 1.58
C GLU A 31 4.48 9.88 1.49
N MET A 32 5.05 9.85 0.30
CA MET A 32 6.31 9.17 0.03
C MET A 32 7.33 10.13 -0.59
N PRO A 33 8.64 9.95 -0.31
CA PRO A 33 9.69 10.69 -0.98
C PRO A 33 9.67 10.51 -2.51
N LEU A 34 10.03 11.57 -3.25
CA LEU A 34 10.04 11.57 -4.72
C LEU A 34 10.95 10.50 -5.34
N GLU A 35 11.99 10.08 -4.63
CA GLU A 35 12.94 9.05 -5.05
C GLU A 35 12.27 7.69 -5.32
N TYR A 36 11.11 7.44 -4.70
CA TYR A 36 10.35 6.19 -4.88
C TYR A 36 9.48 6.18 -6.14
N PHE A 37 9.40 7.29 -6.89
CA PHE A 37 8.49 7.39 -8.05
C PHE A 37 8.86 6.38 -9.14
N ASP A 38 10.15 6.35 -9.51
CA ASP A 38 10.64 5.42 -10.54
C ASP A 38 10.45 3.97 -10.09
N LEU A 39 10.62 3.69 -8.80
CA LEU A 39 10.36 2.37 -8.23
C LEU A 39 8.87 1.97 -8.35
N LEU A 40 7.94 2.89 -8.09
CA LEU A 40 6.50 2.65 -8.26
C LEU A 40 6.12 2.41 -9.73
N GLU A 41 6.78 3.06 -10.68
CA GLU A 41 6.60 2.82 -12.12
C GLU A 41 7.12 1.42 -12.52
N LEU A 42 8.26 0.98 -11.97
CA LEU A 42 8.77 -0.37 -12.19
C LEU A 42 7.78 -1.46 -11.73
N PHE A 43 7.12 -1.26 -10.59
CA PHE A 43 6.11 -2.19 -10.08
C PHE A 43 4.85 -2.31 -10.94
N LYS A 44 4.50 -1.32 -11.78
CA LYS A 44 3.37 -1.43 -12.72
C LYS A 44 3.58 -2.54 -13.76
N ASN A 45 4.81 -2.71 -14.23
CA ASN A 45 5.19 -3.76 -15.19
C ASN A 45 5.62 -5.07 -14.48
N GLY A 46 5.72 -4.98 -13.16
CA GLY A 46 6.12 -6.02 -12.25
C GLY A 46 7.63 -6.19 -12.20
N TYR A 47 8.14 -6.24 -10.99
CA TYR A 47 9.54 -6.05 -10.65
C TYR A 47 10.06 -7.22 -9.82
N MET A 48 11.35 -7.55 -9.94
CA MET A 48 11.94 -8.69 -9.24
C MET A 48 12.51 -8.28 -7.88
N TYR A 49 12.22 -9.08 -6.86
CA TYR A 49 12.66 -8.79 -5.47
C TYR A 49 14.17 -8.67 -5.29
N GLU A 50 14.95 -9.37 -6.11
CA GLU A 50 16.41 -9.45 -5.99
C GLU A 50 17.12 -8.19 -6.52
N GLU A 51 16.40 -7.29 -7.20
CA GLU A 51 16.97 -6.11 -7.87
C GLU A 51 16.90 -4.82 -7.01
N THR A 52 16.32 -4.88 -5.81
CA THR A 52 16.12 -3.71 -4.93
C THR A 52 16.53 -3.98 -3.47
N ASN A 53 16.69 -2.90 -2.69
CA ASN A 53 16.88 -2.96 -1.25
C ASN A 53 15.73 -3.74 -0.56
N LYS A 54 16.09 -4.83 0.13
CA LYS A 54 15.15 -5.73 0.81
C LYS A 54 14.30 -5.07 1.89
N GLU A 55 14.83 -4.03 2.55
CA GLU A 55 14.09 -3.29 3.59
C GLU A 55 12.95 -2.49 2.98
N VAL A 56 13.23 -1.71 1.94
CA VAL A 56 12.22 -0.96 1.18
C VAL A 56 11.13 -1.90 0.65
N MET A 57 11.52 -3.04 0.07
CA MET A 57 10.55 -4.04 -0.40
C MET A 57 9.62 -4.54 0.70
N LYS A 58 10.16 -4.76 1.90
CA LYS A 58 9.40 -5.24 3.05
C LYS A 58 8.40 -4.18 3.51
N GLU A 59 8.84 -2.93 3.65
CA GLU A 59 7.96 -1.81 4.03
C GLU A 59 6.81 -1.62 3.04
N LEU A 60 7.11 -1.57 1.73
CA LEU A 60 6.08 -1.44 0.69
C LEU A 60 5.08 -2.61 0.71
N PHE A 61 5.55 -3.81 1.03
CA PHE A 61 4.70 -5.00 1.12
C PHE A 61 3.82 -5.02 2.38
N GLU A 62 4.34 -4.53 3.51
CA GLU A 62 3.61 -4.36 4.78
C GLU A 62 2.57 -3.26 4.69
N LEU A 63 2.90 -2.14 4.03
CA LEU A 63 1.95 -1.05 3.71
C LEU A 63 0.90 -1.45 2.66
N ARG A 64 1.02 -2.65 2.08
CA ARG A 64 0.14 -3.18 1.00
C ARG A 64 0.17 -2.34 -0.29
N ILE A 65 1.24 -1.58 -0.50
CA ILE A 65 1.48 -0.82 -1.74
C ILE A 65 1.80 -1.77 -2.90
N ILE A 66 2.55 -2.84 -2.61
CA ILE A 66 2.88 -3.90 -3.57
C ILE A 66 2.35 -5.26 -3.10
N GLU A 67 2.16 -6.17 -4.06
CA GLU A 67 1.72 -7.55 -3.83
C GLU A 67 2.54 -8.55 -4.66
N GLU A 68 2.63 -9.79 -4.16
CA GLU A 68 3.32 -10.87 -4.89
C GLU A 68 2.40 -11.35 -6.03
N LYS A 69 2.88 -11.28 -7.27
CA LYS A 69 2.12 -11.66 -8.46
C LYS A 69 1.68 -13.12 -8.36
N GLY A 70 0.37 -13.37 -8.43
CA GLY A 70 -0.21 -14.72 -8.39
C GLY A 70 -0.57 -15.24 -6.99
N LYS A 71 -0.39 -14.43 -5.94
CA LYS A 71 -1.02 -14.69 -4.64
C LYS A 71 -2.24 -13.79 -4.47
N GLU A 72 -3.40 -14.41 -4.32
CA GLU A 72 -4.53 -13.74 -3.67
C GLU A 72 -4.21 -13.68 -2.17
N ARG A 73 -3.95 -12.48 -1.64
CA ARG A 73 -3.96 -12.28 -0.18
C ARG A 73 -5.40 -12.51 0.26
N GLY A 74 -5.63 -13.53 1.10
CA GLY A 74 -6.90 -13.70 1.78
C GLY A 74 -7.27 -12.39 2.46
N ASP A 75 -8.46 -11.88 2.13
CA ASP A 75 -8.95 -10.60 2.62
C ASP A 75 -9.14 -10.69 4.14
N VAL A 76 -8.11 -10.33 4.91
CA VAL A 76 -8.27 -9.99 6.31
C VAL A 76 -8.91 -8.60 6.31
N ARG A 77 -10.25 -8.59 6.28
CA ARG A 77 -11.06 -7.47 6.73
C ARG A 77 -10.68 -7.23 8.19
N GLU A 78 -9.83 -6.25 8.46
CA GLU A 78 -9.83 -5.63 9.77
C GLU A 78 -11.11 -4.81 9.81
N ASP A 79 -12.20 -5.42 10.29
CA ASP A 79 -13.44 -4.71 10.57
C ASP A 79 -13.18 -3.71 11.69
N ILE A 80 -12.63 -2.53 11.34
CA ILE A 80 -12.40 -1.39 12.24
C ILE A 80 -13.71 -1.01 12.96
N PHE A 81 -14.86 -1.24 12.32
CA PHE A 81 -16.19 -1.04 12.89
C PHE A 81 -16.53 -1.99 14.06
N SER A 82 -15.88 -3.15 14.18
CA SER A 82 -16.11 -4.07 15.30
C SER A 82 -15.43 -3.63 16.60
N LYS A 83 -14.52 -2.65 16.54
CA LYS A 83 -13.82 -2.08 17.71
C LYS A 83 -14.38 -0.74 18.19
N LEU A 84 -15.21 -0.09 17.39
CA LEU A 84 -15.93 1.10 17.82
C LEU A 84 -17.21 0.64 18.52
N GLY A 85 -17.06 0.26 19.79
CA GLY A 85 -18.19 0.13 20.70
C GLY A 85 -18.91 1.47 20.73
N TYR A 86 -20.05 1.54 20.06
CA TYR A 86 -20.95 2.69 20.10
C TYR A 86 -21.51 2.77 21.53
N ASP A 87 -21.00 3.71 22.33
CA ASP A 87 -21.54 4.03 23.65
C ASP A 87 -22.52 5.21 23.50
N GLU A 88 -23.82 4.93 23.61
CA GLU A 88 -24.88 5.94 23.54
C GLU A 88 -24.82 6.97 24.68
N ASN A 89 -23.98 6.76 25.70
CA ASN A 89 -23.86 7.65 26.85
C ASN A 89 -22.87 8.82 26.66
N GLU A 90 -22.14 8.91 25.55
CA GLU A 90 -21.17 10.01 25.32
C GLU A 90 -21.82 11.36 24.95
N PHE A 91 -23.14 11.45 24.81
CA PHE A 91 -23.85 12.68 24.42
C PHE A 91 -25.00 13.08 25.37
N VAL A 92 -24.93 12.70 26.66
CA VAL A 92 -25.84 13.22 27.71
C VAL A 92 -25.28 14.50 28.32
#